data_AF-A0A0G1CDM4-F1
#
_entry.id   AF-A0A0G1CDM4-F1
#
_cell.length_a   1.000
_cell.length_b   1.000
_cell.length_c   1.000
_cell.angle_alpha   90.00
_cell.angle_beta   90.00
_cell.angle_gamma   90.00
#
_symmetry.space_group_name_H-M   'P 1'
#
loop_
_entity.id
_entity.type
_entity.pdbx_description
1 polymer ?
#
loop_
_entity_poly.entity_id
_entity_poly.type
_entity_poly.pdbx_seq_one_letter_code
_entity_poly.pdbx_strand_id
1 'polypeptide(L)'
;MKRFWPRVYKFFFTCSPYLLLGFLIIVALTIVLRFYNFTEHVIIHFDSTKDALVAIYGASRLQLPISGPFLSIGPMVTGPWYWIQLILSRLIIPTNYAPWLLMATYSSLTVVTMFAIGVLLVNPVFGLIVGFLASVSPPQIFNAVYLLSHTVISFFATLMVLMFLLLVRHPRSRLLYLIWGFIASMMITIHYQTIGLIILPLIFYWYYRPHLKLVKFFFLGAFFPTIPLIIFELNNFWYNTRHFYQYLRYDQFKIFVPSRWLTFIIDFLPESLAYITGFSTAVSRIMMILLVITFCILAIRKKLDKRWWILTLTLIIQLIILRYYRGEKTPGYLQFLHPLIFLFLGVPYLLIKQSKYQSIILLLILATFLIGSHQTISNSLTPHWLTTETFENLAKIYELKPASAYRILSCGNSADPRVGALAIGLYLQNRYASDGLPLAYTSGACSLPKIPSTAKSEAELFPQVLQLTDFSVASAAAIRDAGWQEINAQHTYQSVARWWMDEQPYSIHATAWKVAE
;
A
#
# COMPACT_ATOMS: atom_id res chain seq x y z
N MET A 1 16.20 1.55 27.96
CA MET A 1 15.11 2.38 27.42
C MET A 1 14.88 3.71 28.15
N LYS A 2 15.22 3.88 29.45
CA LYS A 2 15.09 5.18 30.18
C LYS A 2 15.86 6.39 29.62
N ARG A 3 16.81 6.19 28.67
CA ARG A 3 17.55 7.27 27.96
C ARG A 3 17.05 7.58 26.54
N PHE A 4 16.01 6.88 26.06
CA PHE A 4 15.58 6.91 24.64
C PHE A 4 14.69 8.12 24.31
N TRP A 5 13.84 8.50 25.25
CA TRP A 5 12.82 9.53 25.08
C TRP A 5 13.19 11.01 25.37
N PRO A 6 14.33 11.42 25.98
CA PRO A 6 14.50 12.80 26.50
C PRO A 6 14.46 13.96 25.49
N ARG A 7 14.27 13.75 24.18
CA ARG A 7 14.02 14.84 23.23
C ARG A 7 12.63 14.81 22.63
N VAL A 8 12.07 13.64 22.30
CA VAL A 8 10.68 13.55 21.83
C VAL A 8 9.72 13.68 23.01
N TYR A 9 10.03 13.07 24.15
CA TYR A 9 9.31 13.30 25.39
C TYR A 9 9.53 14.72 25.90
N LYS A 10 10.77 15.22 25.88
CA LYS A 10 11.02 16.63 26.22
C LYS A 10 10.31 17.58 25.25
N PHE A 11 10.08 17.20 24.00
CA PHE A 11 9.21 17.94 23.11
C PHE A 11 7.78 18.01 23.69
N PHE A 12 7.14 16.88 23.99
CA PHE A 12 5.79 16.89 24.55
C PHE A 12 5.66 17.62 25.90
N PHE A 13 6.68 17.58 26.76
CA PHE A 13 6.60 18.10 28.13
C PHE A 13 7.31 19.44 28.37
N THR A 14 8.14 19.93 27.44
CA THR A 14 8.86 21.21 27.61
C THR A 14 8.82 22.11 26.39
N CYS A 15 8.18 21.71 25.29
CA CYS A 15 8.04 22.63 24.17
C CYS A 15 7.02 23.73 24.44
N SER A 16 7.23 24.83 23.72
CA SER A 16 6.28 25.91 23.64
C SER A 16 4.89 25.37 23.28
N PRO A 17 3.82 25.83 23.98
CA PRO A 17 2.45 25.35 23.76
C PRO A 17 2.00 25.48 22.30
N TYR A 18 2.52 26.47 21.55
CA TYR A 18 2.22 26.63 20.13
C TYR A 18 2.72 25.48 19.25
N LEU A 19 3.86 24.86 19.58
CA LEU A 19 4.38 23.72 18.82
C LEU A 19 3.55 22.46 19.08
N LEU A 20 3.10 22.27 20.32
CA LEU A 20 2.19 21.18 20.66
C LEU A 20 0.84 21.38 19.95
N LEU A 21 0.27 22.58 19.99
CA LEU A 21 -0.95 22.92 19.27
C LEU A 21 -0.80 22.66 17.78
N GLY A 22 0.30 23.09 17.15
CA GLY A 22 0.58 22.83 15.74
C GLY A 22 0.63 21.34 15.42
N PHE A 23 1.25 20.53 16.28
CA PHE A 23 1.28 19.07 16.11
C PHE A 23 -0.13 18.46 16.23
N LEU A 24 -0.91 18.89 17.23
CA LEU A 24 -2.29 18.43 17.42
C LEU A 24 -3.19 18.79 16.23
N ILE A 25 -3.03 19.99 15.66
CA ILE A 25 -3.74 20.41 14.44
C ILE A 25 -3.38 19.49 13.27
N ILE A 26 -2.10 19.16 13.06
CA ILE A 26 -1.67 18.24 12.00
C ILE A 26 -2.27 16.85 12.22
N VAL A 27 -2.28 16.34 13.45
CA VAL A 27 -2.88 15.04 13.77
C VAL A 27 -4.39 15.06 13.53
N ALA A 28 -5.09 16.10 13.98
CA ALA A 28 -6.53 16.25 13.76
C ALA A 28 -6.86 16.31 12.25
N LEU A 29 -6.12 17.14 11.49
CA LEU A 29 -6.23 17.22 10.04
C LEU A 29 -5.98 15.86 9.38
N THR A 30 -4.96 15.13 9.84
CA THR A 30 -4.66 13.78 9.35
C THR A 30 -5.82 12.83 9.58
N ILE A 31 -6.38 12.80 10.79
CA ILE A 31 -7.52 11.93 11.11
C ILE A 31 -8.72 12.28 10.23
N VAL A 32 -9.07 13.57 10.10
CA VAL A 32 -10.16 14.00 9.23
C VAL A 32 -9.92 13.54 7.80
N LEU A 33 -8.75 13.81 7.22
CA LEU A 33 -8.47 13.46 5.83
C LEU A 33 -8.43 11.94 5.56
N ARG A 34 -8.17 11.07 6.55
CA ARG A 34 -8.13 9.61 6.34
C ARG A 34 -9.43 8.90 6.70
N PHE A 35 -10.24 9.48 7.58
CA PHE A 35 -11.43 8.83 8.15
C PHE A 35 -12.73 9.58 7.85
N TYR A 36 -12.69 10.72 7.16
CA TYR A 36 -13.89 11.42 6.70
C TYR A 36 -14.70 10.54 5.77
N ASN A 37 -15.97 10.30 6.14
CA ASN A 37 -16.93 9.48 5.39
C ASN A 37 -16.33 8.13 4.93
N PHE A 38 -15.62 7.49 5.87
CA PHE A 38 -14.73 6.37 5.60
C PHE A 38 -15.40 5.20 4.84
N THR A 39 -16.62 4.83 5.22
CA THR A 39 -17.35 3.68 4.64
C THR A 39 -17.75 3.90 3.18
N GLU A 40 -17.94 5.13 2.75
CA GLU A 40 -18.28 5.48 1.36
C GLU A 40 -17.03 5.71 0.49
N HIS A 41 -15.88 5.97 1.13
CA HIS A 41 -14.61 6.24 0.46
C HIS A 41 -13.70 5.03 0.29
N VAL A 42 -13.99 3.90 0.94
CA VAL A 42 -13.20 2.68 0.74
C VAL A 42 -13.19 2.31 -0.75
N ILE A 43 -12.01 2.00 -1.26
CA ILE A 43 -11.85 1.63 -2.65
C ILE A 43 -12.07 0.12 -2.77
N ILE A 44 -13.15 -0.23 -3.46
CA ILE A 44 -13.52 -1.62 -3.73
C ILE A 44 -13.13 -1.96 -5.18
N HIS A 45 -11.84 -2.20 -5.41
CA HIS A 45 -11.31 -2.71 -6.68
C HIS A 45 -11.12 -4.24 -6.64
N PHE A 46 -10.73 -4.84 -7.76
CA PHE A 46 -10.42 -6.26 -7.85
C PHE A 46 -9.42 -6.71 -6.77
N ASP A 47 -8.26 -6.07 -6.68
CA ASP A 47 -7.23 -6.42 -5.70
C ASP A 47 -7.68 -6.16 -4.26
N SER A 48 -8.38 -5.05 -4.01
CA SER A 48 -8.88 -4.73 -2.66
C SER A 48 -9.97 -5.69 -2.20
N THR A 49 -10.83 -6.13 -3.12
CA THR A 49 -11.83 -7.17 -2.88
C THR A 49 -11.15 -8.47 -2.50
N LYS A 50 -10.20 -8.92 -3.33
CA LYS A 50 -9.41 -10.13 -3.12
C LYS A 50 -8.73 -10.12 -1.75
N ASP A 51 -8.03 -9.04 -1.43
CA ASP A 51 -7.28 -8.91 -0.18
C ASP A 51 -8.20 -8.84 1.05
N ALA A 52 -9.35 -8.18 0.94
CA ALA A 52 -10.35 -8.13 2.00
C ALA A 52 -11.01 -9.49 2.24
N LEU A 53 -11.35 -10.22 1.18
CA LEU A 53 -11.91 -11.57 1.27
C LEU A 53 -10.90 -12.56 1.90
N VAL A 54 -9.61 -12.46 1.53
CA VAL A 54 -8.54 -13.21 2.20
C VAL A 54 -8.50 -12.89 3.70
N ALA A 55 -8.59 -11.62 4.07
CA ALA A 55 -8.59 -11.20 5.48
C ALA A 55 -9.81 -11.72 6.27
N ILE A 56 -11.01 -11.65 5.68
CA ILE A 56 -12.26 -12.13 6.28
C ILE A 56 -12.19 -13.64 6.54
N TYR A 57 -11.80 -14.43 5.53
CA TYR A 57 -11.71 -15.88 5.69
C TYR A 57 -10.57 -16.28 6.65
N GLY A 58 -9.38 -15.70 6.47
CA GLY A 58 -8.23 -15.98 7.32
C GLY A 58 -8.51 -15.68 8.80
N ALA A 59 -9.19 -14.57 9.10
CA ALA A 59 -9.59 -14.24 10.47
C ALA A 59 -10.66 -15.19 11.02
N SER A 60 -11.72 -15.48 10.25
CA SER A 60 -12.82 -16.36 10.70
C SER A 60 -12.39 -17.81 10.95
N ARG A 61 -11.34 -18.28 10.28
CA ARG A 61 -10.80 -19.64 10.42
C ARG A 61 -9.46 -19.71 11.15
N LEU A 62 -8.95 -18.58 11.64
CA LEU A 62 -7.60 -18.46 12.22
C LEU A 62 -6.50 -19.05 11.34
N GLN A 63 -6.63 -18.87 10.02
CA GLN A 63 -5.67 -19.35 9.03
C GLN A 63 -4.78 -18.19 8.59
N LEU A 64 -3.47 -18.37 8.74
CA LEU A 64 -2.46 -17.44 8.24
C LEU A 64 -1.78 -18.03 7.00
N PRO A 65 -1.65 -17.27 5.91
CA PRO A 65 -0.95 -17.74 4.73
C PRO A 65 0.57 -17.75 4.96
N ILE A 66 1.30 -18.58 4.21
CA ILE A 66 2.78 -18.62 4.23
C ILE A 66 3.42 -17.86 3.07
N SER A 67 2.62 -17.46 2.08
CA SER A 67 2.98 -16.59 0.95
C SER A 67 2.07 -15.36 0.90
N GLY A 68 2.50 -14.33 0.17
CA GLY A 68 1.72 -13.13 -0.12
C GLY A 68 1.12 -13.14 -1.52
N PRO A 69 0.58 -11.99 -1.99
CA PRO A 69 0.05 -11.84 -3.34
C PRO A 69 1.13 -12.02 -4.43
N PHE A 70 0.68 -12.36 -5.63
CA PHE A 70 1.51 -12.37 -6.83
C PHE A 70 1.99 -10.96 -7.22
N LEU A 71 3.13 -10.91 -7.91
CA LEU A 71 3.65 -9.70 -8.54
C LEU A 71 3.06 -9.53 -9.94
N SER A 72 2.81 -8.28 -10.35
CA SER A 72 2.35 -7.96 -11.71
C SER A 72 3.38 -8.26 -12.81
N ILE A 73 4.66 -8.39 -12.45
CA ILE A 73 5.77 -8.59 -13.40
C ILE A 73 6.07 -10.07 -13.69
N GLY A 74 5.34 -11.00 -13.09
CA GLY A 74 5.49 -12.43 -13.33
C GLY A 74 5.00 -13.29 -12.18
N PRO A 75 5.05 -14.62 -12.33
CA PRO A 75 4.48 -15.60 -11.40
C PRO A 75 5.34 -15.77 -10.13
N MET A 76 5.68 -14.67 -9.48
CA MET A 76 6.39 -14.60 -8.20
C MET A 76 5.41 -14.12 -7.15
N VAL A 77 5.48 -14.69 -5.95
CA VAL A 77 4.70 -14.27 -4.79
C VAL A 77 5.58 -13.48 -3.81
N THR A 78 4.97 -12.53 -3.12
CA THR A 78 5.60 -11.86 -1.98
C THR A 78 5.55 -12.75 -0.73
N GLY A 79 6.11 -12.30 0.38
CA GLY A 79 5.92 -12.93 1.69
C GLY A 79 4.55 -12.60 2.30
N PRO A 80 4.11 -13.34 3.32
CA PRO A 80 2.72 -13.31 3.78
C PRO A 80 2.36 -12.11 4.65
N TRP A 81 3.34 -11.30 5.04
CA TRP A 81 3.15 -10.25 6.05
C TRP A 81 2.07 -9.25 5.68
N TYR A 82 1.87 -8.96 4.39
CA TYR A 82 0.78 -8.10 3.96
C TYR A 82 -0.58 -8.66 4.39
N TRP A 83 -0.92 -9.89 3.97
CA TRP A 83 -2.19 -10.53 4.35
C TRP A 83 -2.27 -10.87 5.84
N ILE A 84 -1.17 -11.28 6.48
CA ILE A 84 -1.16 -11.52 7.94
C ILE A 84 -1.60 -10.26 8.69
N GLN A 85 -1.11 -9.08 8.30
CA GLN A 85 -1.53 -7.82 8.94
C GLN A 85 -3.02 -7.53 8.73
N LEU A 86 -3.58 -7.80 7.55
CA LEU A 86 -5.02 -7.64 7.29
C LEU A 86 -5.87 -8.63 8.10
N ILE A 87 -5.42 -9.88 8.22
CA ILE A 87 -6.08 -10.90 9.04
C ILE A 87 -6.06 -10.50 10.51
N LEU A 88 -4.89 -10.07 11.01
CA LEU A 88 -4.74 -9.61 12.39
C LEU A 88 -5.60 -8.36 12.67
N SER A 89 -5.72 -7.42 11.72
CA SER A 89 -6.59 -6.27 11.93
C SER A 89 -8.05 -6.67 12.08
N ARG A 90 -8.54 -7.65 11.32
CA ARG A 90 -9.91 -8.19 11.44
C ARG A 90 -10.15 -8.97 12.73
N LEU A 91 -9.12 -9.60 13.29
CA LEU A 91 -9.18 -10.26 14.60
C LEU A 91 -9.24 -9.24 15.75
N ILE A 92 -8.52 -8.12 15.62
CA ILE A 92 -8.47 -7.07 16.66
C ILE A 92 -9.68 -6.15 16.57
N ILE A 93 -10.12 -5.79 15.37
CA ILE A 93 -11.23 -4.87 15.11
C ILE A 93 -12.37 -5.69 14.50
N PRO A 94 -13.48 -5.93 15.23
CA PRO A 94 -14.52 -6.87 14.84
C PRO A 94 -15.47 -6.32 13.75
N THR A 95 -14.94 -5.73 12.67
CA THR A 95 -15.68 -5.19 11.53
C THR A 95 -15.08 -5.66 10.21
N ASN A 96 -15.90 -5.88 9.18
CA ASN A 96 -15.41 -6.25 7.85
C ASN A 96 -14.62 -5.11 7.16
N TYR A 97 -14.71 -3.88 7.67
CA TYR A 97 -13.89 -2.74 7.25
C TYR A 97 -12.48 -2.71 7.89
N ALA A 98 -12.15 -3.66 8.78
CA ALA A 98 -10.89 -3.64 9.54
C ALA A 98 -9.61 -3.59 8.68
N PRO A 99 -9.52 -4.26 7.51
CA PRO A 99 -8.35 -4.11 6.63
C PRO A 99 -8.12 -2.66 6.18
N TRP A 100 -9.17 -1.93 5.79
CA TRP A 100 -9.03 -0.52 5.39
C TRP A 100 -8.70 0.37 6.58
N LEU A 101 -9.30 0.12 7.75
CA LEU A 101 -8.98 0.88 8.97
C LEU A 101 -7.49 0.76 9.32
N LEU A 102 -6.88 -0.39 9.06
CA LEU A 102 -5.44 -0.59 9.20
C LEU A 102 -4.64 0.29 8.21
N MET A 103 -5.06 0.39 6.95
CA MET A 103 -4.39 1.27 5.96
C MET A 103 -4.45 2.74 6.37
N ALA A 104 -5.62 3.21 6.80
CA ALA A 104 -5.81 4.56 7.31
C ALA A 104 -4.96 4.83 8.56
N THR A 105 -4.82 3.83 9.42
CA THR A 105 -3.93 3.87 10.58
C THR A 105 -2.46 3.99 10.17
N TYR A 106 -1.97 3.18 9.22
CA TYR A 106 -0.60 3.28 8.74
C TYR A 106 -0.30 4.62 8.05
N SER A 107 -1.24 5.15 7.27
CA SER A 107 -1.13 6.49 6.68
C SER A 107 -1.02 7.56 7.77
N SER A 108 -1.84 7.46 8.83
CA SER A 108 -1.80 8.40 9.96
C SER A 108 -0.51 8.29 10.77
N LEU A 109 -0.04 7.07 11.04
CA LEU A 109 1.23 6.81 11.72
C LEU A 109 2.43 7.28 10.89
N THR A 110 2.35 7.26 9.57
CA THR A 110 3.37 7.84 8.69
C THR A 110 3.55 9.32 8.98
N VAL A 111 2.47 10.09 9.14
CA VAL A 111 2.53 11.53 9.48
C VAL A 111 3.21 11.76 10.83
N VAL A 112 2.80 11.03 11.87
CA VAL A 112 3.38 11.13 13.22
C VAL A 112 4.87 10.76 13.20
N THR A 113 5.23 9.72 12.45
CA THR A 113 6.61 9.27 12.32
C THR A 113 7.44 10.29 11.53
N MET A 114 6.90 10.89 10.47
CA MET A 114 7.54 11.96 9.72
C MET A 114 7.81 13.19 10.60
N PHE A 115 6.85 13.60 11.43
CA PHE A 115 7.06 14.65 12.43
C PHE A 115 8.25 14.31 13.34
N ALA A 116 8.29 13.09 13.90
CA ALA A 116 9.39 12.64 14.75
C ALA A 116 10.75 12.65 14.01
N ILE A 117 10.80 12.18 12.77
CA ILE A 117 12.00 12.24 11.92
C ILE A 117 12.48 13.69 11.76
N GLY A 118 11.58 14.62 11.46
CA GLY A 118 11.94 16.03 11.33
C GLY A 118 12.49 16.64 12.62
N VAL A 119 11.90 16.32 13.77
CA VAL A 119 12.42 16.74 15.09
C VAL A 119 13.80 16.14 15.36
N LEU A 120 14.02 14.87 15.01
CA LEU A 120 15.29 14.20 15.22
C LEU A 120 16.39 14.74 14.28
N LEU A 121 16.03 15.10 13.06
CA LEU A 121 16.95 15.56 12.02
C LEU A 121 17.37 17.02 12.25
N VAL A 122 16.40 17.91 12.49
CA VAL A 122 16.65 19.37 12.58
C VAL A 122 16.13 19.94 13.90
N ASN A 123 14.82 20.16 14.02
CA ASN A 123 14.16 20.78 15.17
C ASN A 123 12.63 20.56 15.10
N PRO A 124 11.86 20.95 16.13
CA PRO A 124 10.42 20.75 16.12
C PRO A 124 9.64 21.43 14.99
N VAL A 125 10.05 22.64 14.59
CA VAL A 125 9.40 23.38 13.50
C VAL A 125 9.55 22.61 12.19
N PHE A 126 10.75 22.11 11.90
CA PHE A 126 10.98 21.24 10.74
C PHE A 126 10.14 19.96 10.81
N GLY A 127 9.96 19.40 12.01
CA GLY A 127 9.01 18.31 12.27
C GLY A 127 7.58 18.67 11.84
N LEU A 128 7.07 19.84 12.26
CA LEU A 128 5.74 20.31 11.85
C LEU A 128 5.63 20.44 10.33
N ILE A 129 6.67 20.94 9.66
CA ILE A 129 6.69 21.10 8.20
C ILE A 129 6.56 19.75 7.50
N VAL A 130 7.44 18.80 7.81
CA VAL A 130 7.44 17.50 7.11
C VAL A 130 6.26 16.62 7.51
N GLY A 131 5.77 16.75 8.75
CA GLY A 131 4.52 16.13 9.19
C GLY A 131 3.33 16.71 8.43
N PHE A 132 3.25 18.03 8.29
CA PHE A 132 2.22 18.69 7.50
C PHE A 132 2.25 18.23 6.04
N LEU A 133 3.40 18.29 5.37
CA LEU A 133 3.55 17.83 3.97
C LEU A 133 3.07 16.37 3.78
N ALA A 134 3.40 15.49 4.72
CA ALA A 134 2.91 14.11 4.70
C ALA A 134 1.39 14.02 4.95
N SER A 135 0.84 14.87 5.82
CA SER A 135 -0.59 14.90 6.13
C SER A 135 -1.44 15.34 4.93
N VAL A 136 -1.00 16.31 4.13
CA VAL A 136 -1.77 16.81 3.00
C VAL A 136 -1.37 16.19 1.65
N SER A 137 -0.46 15.22 1.65
CA SER A 137 -0.05 14.52 0.44
C SER A 137 -1.19 13.67 -0.12
N PRO A 138 -1.67 13.92 -1.36
CA PRO A 138 -2.78 13.17 -1.95
C PRO A 138 -2.59 11.65 -1.97
N PRO A 139 -1.42 11.08 -2.35
CA PRO A 139 -1.27 9.63 -2.29
C PRO A 139 -1.36 9.10 -0.86
N GLN A 140 -0.88 9.82 0.17
CA GLN A 140 -1.05 9.33 1.55
C GLN A 140 -2.54 9.28 1.96
N ILE A 141 -3.36 10.20 1.44
CA ILE A 141 -4.81 10.21 1.66
C ILE A 141 -5.46 9.08 0.89
N PHE A 142 -5.20 8.97 -0.42
CA PHE A 142 -5.75 7.92 -1.28
C PHE A 142 -5.39 6.51 -0.79
N ASN A 143 -4.14 6.28 -0.40
CA ASN A 143 -3.68 5.00 0.13
C ASN A 143 -4.30 4.62 1.48
N ALA A 144 -4.89 5.57 2.20
CA ALA A 144 -5.59 5.27 3.45
C ALA A 144 -6.87 4.44 3.23
N VAL A 145 -7.44 4.52 2.02
CA VAL A 145 -8.68 3.84 1.63
C VAL A 145 -8.46 2.77 0.55
N TYR A 146 -7.21 2.50 0.18
CA TYR A 146 -6.87 1.52 -0.84
C TYR A 146 -6.13 0.31 -0.25
N LEU A 147 -6.68 -0.89 -0.41
CA LEU A 147 -6.02 -2.14 -0.02
C LEU A 147 -5.15 -2.64 -1.17
N LEU A 148 -3.87 -2.30 -1.10
CA LEU A 148 -2.83 -2.91 -1.94
C LEU A 148 -1.57 -3.15 -1.10
N SER A 149 -0.77 -4.13 -1.48
CA SER A 149 0.48 -4.45 -0.78
C SER A 149 1.45 -3.27 -0.69
N HIS A 150 1.45 -2.37 -1.68
CA HIS A 150 2.33 -1.22 -1.68
C HIS A 150 1.83 -0.03 -0.84
N THR A 151 0.57 0.01 -0.38
CA THR A 151 0.06 1.13 0.44
C THR A 151 0.68 1.18 1.84
N VAL A 152 0.99 0.02 2.43
CA VAL A 152 1.64 -0.06 3.75
C VAL A 152 3.13 0.30 3.70
N ILE A 153 3.74 0.30 2.52
CA ILE A 153 5.18 0.50 2.34
C ILE A 153 5.63 1.90 2.74
N SER A 154 4.79 2.91 2.52
CA SER A 154 5.08 4.29 2.96
C SER A 154 5.42 4.35 4.46
N PHE A 155 4.65 3.63 5.28
CA PHE A 155 4.86 3.56 6.72
C PHE A 155 6.17 2.84 7.08
N PHE A 156 6.41 1.66 6.52
CA PHE A 156 7.64 0.91 6.79
C PHE A 156 8.91 1.62 6.29
N ALA A 157 8.85 2.29 5.13
CA ALA A 157 9.94 3.13 4.64
C ALA A 157 10.20 4.31 5.59
N THR A 158 9.15 4.90 6.14
CA THR A 158 9.27 5.98 7.14
C THR A 158 9.91 5.46 8.42
N LEU A 159 9.49 4.29 8.92
CA LEU A 159 10.14 3.63 10.05
C LEU A 159 11.62 3.29 9.76
N MET A 160 11.94 2.90 8.52
CA MET A 160 13.32 2.61 8.10
C MET A 160 14.22 3.86 8.25
N VAL A 161 13.72 5.03 7.86
CA VAL A 161 14.41 6.32 8.04
C VAL A 161 14.48 6.72 9.52
N LEU A 162 13.41 6.50 10.29
CA LEU A 162 13.42 6.75 11.74
C LEU A 162 14.49 5.90 12.45
N MET A 163 14.56 4.60 12.15
CA MET A 163 15.55 3.69 12.74
C MET A 163 16.98 4.13 12.41
N PHE A 164 17.24 4.56 11.19
CA PHE A 164 18.53 5.16 10.82
C PHE A 164 18.90 6.33 11.75
N LEU A 165 17.99 7.30 11.95
CA LEU A 165 18.26 8.46 12.81
C LEU A 165 18.47 8.07 14.28
N LEU A 166 17.73 7.07 14.77
CA LEU A 166 17.89 6.56 16.13
C LEU A 166 19.22 5.82 16.30
N LEU A 167 19.65 5.05 15.30
CA LEU A 167 20.94 4.35 15.30
C LEU A 167 22.12 5.31 15.20
N VAL A 168 22.01 6.43 14.47
CA VAL A 168 23.03 7.48 14.49
C VAL A 168 23.25 8.02 15.91
N ARG A 169 22.19 8.14 16.72
CA ARG A 169 22.29 8.58 18.13
C ARG A 169 22.71 7.48 19.09
N HIS A 170 22.34 6.24 18.78
CA HIS A 170 22.57 5.08 19.64
C HIS A 170 23.23 3.93 18.86
N PRO A 171 24.46 4.15 18.33
CA PRO A 171 25.09 3.25 17.37
C PRO A 171 25.47 1.87 17.95
N ARG A 172 25.33 1.68 19.28
CA ARG A 172 25.63 0.44 20.00
C ARG A 172 24.38 -0.35 20.42
N SER A 173 23.17 0.11 20.10
CA SER A 173 21.93 -0.53 20.55
C SER A 173 21.59 -1.77 19.72
N ARG A 174 21.85 -2.97 20.26
CA ARG A 174 21.53 -4.26 19.63
C ARG A 174 20.05 -4.36 19.21
N LEU A 175 19.16 -3.90 20.09
CA LEU A 175 17.71 -3.91 19.84
C LEU A 175 17.33 -3.03 18.62
N LEU A 176 17.96 -1.88 18.44
CA LEU A 176 17.67 -1.03 17.28
C LEU A 176 18.15 -1.68 15.98
N TYR A 177 19.29 -2.36 15.95
CA TYR A 177 19.71 -3.13 14.77
C TYR A 177 18.73 -4.27 14.46
N LEU A 178 18.28 -4.99 15.49
CA LEU A 178 17.28 -6.07 15.34
C LEU A 178 15.99 -5.55 14.73
N ILE A 179 15.42 -4.48 15.31
CA ILE A 179 14.18 -3.85 14.80
C ILE A 179 14.39 -3.31 13.38
N TRP A 180 15.56 -2.73 13.08
CA TRP A 180 15.84 -2.19 11.76
C TRP A 180 15.92 -3.26 10.68
N GLY A 181 16.56 -4.40 10.98
CA GLY A 181 16.59 -5.56 10.10
C GLY A 181 15.19 -6.15 9.89
N PHE A 182 14.40 -6.25 10.97
CA PHE A 182 13.01 -6.70 10.90
C PHE A 182 12.18 -5.81 9.98
N ILE A 183 12.22 -4.49 10.14
CA ILE A 183 11.50 -3.55 9.28
C ILE A 183 11.95 -3.67 7.82
N ALA A 184 13.27 -3.73 7.58
CA ALA A 184 13.81 -3.84 6.22
C ALA A 184 13.31 -5.09 5.51
N SER A 185 13.39 -6.24 6.17
CA SER A 185 12.93 -7.52 5.62
C SER A 185 11.43 -7.57 5.46
N MET A 186 10.67 -7.13 6.48
CA MET A 186 9.20 -7.09 6.42
C MET A 186 8.72 -6.27 5.22
N MET A 187 9.30 -5.08 5.00
CA MET A 187 8.98 -4.23 3.87
C MET A 187 9.28 -4.91 2.51
N ILE A 188 10.43 -5.58 2.38
CA ILE A 188 10.81 -6.32 1.16
C ILE A 188 9.86 -7.49 0.91
N THR A 189 9.52 -8.23 1.96
CA THR A 189 8.59 -9.35 1.87
C THR A 189 7.16 -8.89 1.60
N ILE A 190 6.78 -7.66 1.91
CA ILE A 190 5.47 -7.11 1.52
C ILE A 190 5.49 -6.70 0.05
N HIS A 191 6.55 -6.04 -0.40
CA HIS A 191 6.69 -5.55 -1.77
C HIS A 191 8.17 -5.45 -2.18
N TYR A 192 8.61 -6.28 -3.13
CA TYR A 192 10.03 -6.42 -3.46
C TYR A 192 10.70 -5.17 -4.03
N GLN A 193 9.96 -4.24 -4.64
CA GLN A 193 10.52 -2.98 -5.13
C GLN A 193 11.24 -2.17 -4.04
N THR A 194 10.92 -2.43 -2.78
CA THR A 194 11.54 -1.78 -1.64
C THR A 194 12.95 -2.28 -1.31
N ILE A 195 13.43 -3.33 -1.98
CA ILE A 195 14.80 -3.86 -1.84
C ILE A 195 15.86 -2.78 -2.07
N GLY A 196 15.57 -1.80 -2.93
CA GLY A 196 16.47 -0.67 -3.15
C GLY A 196 16.77 0.11 -1.86
N LEU A 197 15.87 0.10 -0.86
CA LEU A 197 16.06 0.84 0.39
C LEU A 197 17.07 0.17 1.33
N ILE A 198 17.51 -1.06 1.03
CA ILE A 198 18.70 -1.69 1.67
C ILE A 198 19.94 -0.81 1.48
N ILE A 199 19.98 0.07 0.49
CA ILE A 199 21.12 0.98 0.33
C ILE A 199 21.32 1.89 1.56
N LEU A 200 20.25 2.25 2.28
CA LEU A 200 20.35 3.07 3.49
C LEU A 200 21.19 2.39 4.59
N PRO A 201 20.89 1.13 5.01
CA PRO A 201 21.76 0.42 5.94
C PRO A 201 23.16 0.20 5.38
N LEU A 202 23.33 -0.11 4.09
CA LEU A 202 24.66 -0.28 3.50
C LEU A 202 25.52 0.98 3.61
N ILE A 203 24.98 2.16 3.25
CA ILE A 203 25.69 3.44 3.39
C ILE A 203 25.97 3.73 4.86
N PHE A 204 25.00 3.47 5.75
CA PHE A 204 25.20 3.64 7.20
C PHE A 204 26.35 2.76 7.71
N TYR A 205 26.41 1.49 7.32
CA TYR A 205 27.49 0.56 7.69
C TYR A 205 28.84 1.02 7.16
N TRP A 206 28.90 1.43 5.89
CA TRP A 206 30.11 1.93 5.27
C TRP A 206 30.63 3.20 5.97
N TYR A 207 29.72 4.12 6.29
CA TYR A 207 30.07 5.42 6.85
C TYR A 207 30.40 5.39 8.35
N TYR A 208 29.55 4.75 9.16
CA TYR A 208 29.72 4.71 10.62
C TYR A 208 30.53 3.52 11.12
N ARG A 209 30.82 2.53 10.26
CA ARG A 209 31.64 1.34 10.56
C ARG A 209 31.30 0.69 11.92
N PRO A 210 30.02 0.34 12.19
CA PRO A 210 29.67 -0.26 13.46
C PRO A 210 30.32 -1.64 13.61
N HIS A 211 30.49 -2.07 14.85
CA HIS A 211 31.11 -3.35 15.17
C HIS A 211 30.35 -4.53 14.52
N LEU A 212 31.05 -5.49 13.91
CA LEU A 212 30.44 -6.61 13.17
C LEU A 212 29.41 -7.41 13.99
N LYS A 213 29.63 -7.57 15.30
CA LYS A 213 28.66 -8.13 16.26
C LYS A 213 27.27 -7.46 16.21
N LEU A 214 27.18 -6.16 15.91
CA LEU A 214 25.91 -5.43 15.78
C LEU A 214 25.22 -5.72 14.45
N VAL A 215 25.99 -5.90 13.38
CA VAL A 215 25.49 -6.29 12.04
C VAL A 215 24.76 -7.64 12.12
N LYS A 216 25.24 -8.58 12.95
CA LYS A 216 24.55 -9.85 13.20
C LYS A 216 23.13 -9.67 13.72
N PHE A 217 22.86 -8.67 14.56
CA PHE A 217 21.50 -8.40 15.04
C PHE A 217 20.60 -7.87 13.94
N PHE A 218 21.13 -7.09 12.99
CA PHE A 218 20.36 -6.68 11.81
C PHE A 218 19.96 -7.89 10.96
N PHE A 219 20.90 -8.79 10.66
CA PHE A 219 20.58 -10.01 9.91
C PHE A 219 19.64 -10.95 10.66
N LEU A 220 19.79 -11.08 11.99
CA LEU A 220 18.85 -11.82 12.82
C LEU A 220 17.44 -11.21 12.76
N GLY A 221 17.34 -9.88 12.80
CA GLY A 221 16.07 -9.17 12.67
C GLY A 221 15.44 -9.40 11.29
N ALA A 222 16.25 -9.32 10.24
CA ALA A 222 15.83 -9.54 8.86
C ALA A 222 15.39 -10.98 8.58
N PHE A 223 15.95 -11.96 9.31
CA PHE A 223 15.59 -13.36 9.15
C PHE A 223 14.15 -13.65 9.61
N PHE A 224 13.66 -13.01 10.67
CA PHE A 224 12.33 -13.33 11.21
C PHE A 224 11.18 -13.14 10.20
N PRO A 225 11.06 -12.01 9.49
CA PRO A 225 10.01 -11.86 8.50
C PRO A 225 10.12 -12.82 7.31
N THR A 226 11.31 -13.33 6.98
CA THR A 226 11.47 -14.26 5.85
C THR A 226 11.14 -15.70 6.17
N ILE A 227 11.00 -16.09 7.45
CA ILE A 227 10.77 -17.49 7.84
C ILE A 227 9.58 -18.13 7.09
N PRO A 228 8.37 -17.51 7.03
CA PRO A 228 7.25 -18.13 6.30
C PRO A 228 7.52 -18.30 4.80
N LEU A 229 8.18 -17.33 4.17
CA LEU A 229 8.54 -17.38 2.76
C LEU A 229 9.60 -18.45 2.50
N ILE A 230 10.57 -18.63 3.41
CA ILE A 230 11.56 -19.72 3.32
C ILE A 230 10.86 -21.09 3.42
N ILE A 231 9.90 -21.24 4.34
CA ILE A 231 9.10 -22.48 4.44
C ILE A 231 8.33 -22.71 3.14
N PHE A 232 7.72 -21.67 2.57
CA PHE A 232 7.07 -21.74 1.26
C PHE A 232 8.04 -22.18 0.15
N GLU A 233 9.23 -21.57 0.05
CA GLU A 233 10.24 -21.94 -0.94
C GLU A 233 10.65 -23.41 -0.81
N LEU A 234 10.93 -23.88 0.42
CA LEU A 234 11.35 -25.25 0.68
C LEU A 234 10.26 -26.27 0.30
N ASN A 235 9.00 -25.94 0.54
CA ASN A 235 7.86 -26.82 0.19
C ASN A 235 7.50 -26.78 -1.30
N ASN A 236 7.96 -25.78 -2.05
CA ASN A 236 7.57 -25.54 -3.45
C ASN A 236 8.78 -25.45 -4.40
N PHE A 237 9.85 -26.18 -4.13
CA PHE A 237 11.03 -26.31 -5.01
C PHE A 237 11.62 -24.95 -5.39
N TRP A 238 11.77 -24.06 -4.41
CA TRP A 238 12.34 -22.73 -4.62
C TRP A 238 11.56 -21.93 -5.68
N TYR A 239 10.22 -21.97 -5.59
CA TYR A 239 9.30 -21.39 -6.57
C TYR A 239 9.65 -19.93 -6.92
N ASN A 240 9.74 -19.02 -5.94
CA ASN A 240 10.07 -17.63 -6.22
C ASN A 240 11.51 -17.50 -6.72
N THR A 241 12.45 -18.22 -6.14
CA THR A 241 13.86 -18.14 -6.55
C THR A 241 14.03 -18.47 -8.04
N ARG A 242 13.37 -19.54 -8.51
CA ARG A 242 13.36 -19.92 -9.94
C ARG A 242 12.72 -18.85 -10.81
N HIS A 243 11.56 -18.32 -10.42
CA HIS A 243 10.87 -17.30 -11.21
C HIS A 243 11.56 -15.93 -11.18
N PHE A 244 12.24 -15.57 -10.09
CA PHE A 244 13.12 -14.41 -10.04
C PHE A 244 14.30 -14.58 -10.98
N TYR A 245 14.95 -15.74 -10.97
CA TYR A 245 16.03 -16.05 -11.89
C TYR A 245 15.55 -15.95 -13.35
N GLN A 246 14.40 -16.54 -13.67
CA GLN A 246 13.78 -16.45 -14.99
C GLN A 246 13.46 -15.00 -15.38
N TYR A 247 12.87 -14.22 -14.48
CA TYR A 247 12.55 -12.82 -14.72
C TYR A 247 13.81 -12.00 -15.02
N LEU A 248 14.84 -12.14 -14.17
CA LEU A 248 16.11 -11.46 -14.34
C LEU A 248 16.88 -11.91 -15.58
N ARG A 249 16.62 -13.10 -16.11
CA ARG A 249 17.33 -13.58 -17.30
C ARG A 249 16.58 -13.33 -18.60
N TYR A 250 15.24 -13.43 -18.59
CA TYR A 250 14.41 -13.48 -19.79
C TYR A 250 13.21 -12.53 -19.73
N ASP A 251 12.37 -12.61 -18.70
CA ASP A 251 11.06 -11.93 -18.76
C ASP A 251 11.15 -10.40 -18.62
N GLN A 252 12.19 -9.87 -17.96
CA GLN A 252 12.40 -8.41 -17.87
C GLN A 252 12.60 -7.71 -19.22
N PHE A 253 12.85 -8.45 -20.30
CA PHE A 253 13.01 -7.93 -21.66
C PHE A 253 11.69 -7.88 -22.43
N LYS A 254 10.62 -8.48 -21.92
CA LYS A 254 9.28 -8.46 -22.54
C LYS A 254 8.57 -7.11 -22.35
N ILE A 255 8.92 -6.37 -21.30
CA ILE A 255 8.36 -5.06 -21.00
C ILE A 255 9.31 -3.97 -21.53
N PHE A 256 8.85 -3.21 -22.51
CA PHE A 256 9.59 -2.04 -22.99
C PHE A 256 9.31 -0.84 -22.09
N VAL A 257 10.36 -0.26 -21.50
CA VAL A 257 10.26 1.00 -20.76
C VAL A 257 11.32 1.97 -21.27
N PRO A 258 10.94 3.19 -21.69
CA PRO A 258 11.91 4.21 -22.11
C PRO A 258 12.98 4.45 -21.02
N SER A 259 14.25 4.27 -21.38
CA SER A 259 15.39 4.35 -20.44
C SER A 259 16.25 5.60 -20.62
N ARG A 260 15.80 6.58 -21.41
CA ARG A 260 16.57 7.82 -21.63
C ARG A 260 16.60 8.65 -20.34
N TRP A 261 17.80 9.01 -19.87
CA TRP A 261 17.98 9.83 -18.66
C TRP A 261 17.23 11.17 -18.74
N LEU A 262 17.20 11.79 -19.92
CA LEU A 262 16.49 13.05 -20.13
C LEU A 262 14.99 12.92 -19.85
N THR A 263 14.33 11.91 -20.43
CA THR A 263 12.90 11.61 -20.20
C THR A 263 12.64 11.26 -18.74
N PHE A 264 13.52 10.46 -18.12
CA PHE A 264 13.41 10.11 -16.70
C PHE A 264 13.45 11.36 -15.80
N ILE A 265 14.39 12.28 -16.05
CA ILE A 265 14.58 13.48 -15.22
C ILE A 265 13.56 14.57 -15.52
N ILE A 266 13.16 14.79 -16.78
CA ILE A 266 12.29 15.91 -17.18
C ILE A 266 10.80 15.57 -17.09
N ASP A 267 10.43 14.30 -17.28
CA ASP A 267 9.04 13.87 -17.33
C ASP A 267 8.68 13.05 -16.09
N PHE A 268 9.37 11.92 -15.88
CA PHE A 268 9.00 10.98 -14.82
C PHE A 268 9.20 11.52 -13.40
N LEU A 269 10.35 12.13 -13.08
CA LEU A 269 10.59 12.67 -11.73
C LEU A 269 9.63 13.81 -11.37
N PRO A 270 9.37 14.79 -12.25
CA PRO A 270 8.41 15.85 -11.96
C PRO A 270 6.97 15.36 -11.89
N GLU A 271 6.58 14.37 -12.70
CA GLU A 271 5.27 13.73 -12.60
C GLU A 271 5.11 12.97 -11.28
N SER A 272 6.15 12.25 -10.85
CA SER A 272 6.17 11.58 -9.54
C SER A 272 6.06 12.59 -8.40
N LEU A 273 6.74 13.73 -8.51
CA LEU A 273 6.66 14.81 -7.52
C LEU A 273 5.28 15.49 -7.53
N ALA A 274 4.68 15.68 -8.71
CA ALA A 274 3.32 16.19 -8.88
C ALA A 274 2.30 15.26 -8.21
N TYR A 275 2.42 13.96 -8.42
CA TYR A 275 1.60 12.96 -7.74
C TYR A 275 1.72 13.07 -6.21
N ILE A 276 2.94 13.18 -5.67
CA ILE A 276 3.17 13.27 -4.22
C ILE A 276 2.65 14.57 -3.60
N THR A 277 2.82 15.69 -4.31
CA THR A 277 2.48 17.02 -3.81
C THR A 277 1.05 17.44 -4.14
N GLY A 278 0.42 16.84 -5.14
CA GLY A 278 -0.87 17.24 -5.68
C GLY A 278 -0.82 18.42 -6.64
N PHE A 279 0.35 18.97 -6.93
CA PHE A 279 0.54 20.07 -7.88
C PHE A 279 0.53 19.62 -9.34
N SER A 280 0.48 20.58 -10.26
CA SER A 280 0.73 20.31 -11.67
C SER A 280 2.18 19.89 -11.93
N THR A 281 2.41 19.13 -12.99
CA THR A 281 3.76 18.71 -13.42
C THR A 281 4.67 19.90 -13.69
N ALA A 282 4.14 21.01 -14.24
CA ALA A 282 4.90 22.23 -14.49
C ALA A 282 5.42 22.87 -13.20
N VAL A 283 4.57 23.02 -12.17
CA VAL A 283 4.97 23.53 -10.85
C VAL A 283 5.99 22.60 -10.21
N SER A 284 5.79 21.28 -10.33
CA SER A 284 6.71 20.28 -9.79
C SER A 284 8.10 20.31 -10.44
N ARG A 285 8.19 20.61 -11.75
CA ARG A 285 9.47 20.86 -12.44
C ARG A 285 10.22 22.03 -11.81
N ILE A 286 9.53 23.16 -11.61
CA ILE A 286 10.11 24.35 -10.99
C ILE A 286 10.57 24.04 -9.56
N MET A 287 9.72 23.38 -8.77
CA MET A 287 10.07 22.98 -7.41
C MET A 287 11.30 22.09 -7.37
N MET A 288 11.40 21.09 -8.24
CA MET A 288 12.55 20.19 -8.31
C MET A 288 13.85 20.97 -8.55
N ILE A 289 13.83 21.94 -9.49
CA ILE A 289 14.99 22.83 -9.75
C ILE A 289 15.33 23.64 -8.49
N LEU A 290 14.34 24.27 -7.86
CA LEU A 290 14.53 25.06 -6.64
C LEU A 290 15.07 24.22 -5.48
N LEU A 291 14.64 22.96 -5.35
CA LEU A 291 15.14 22.03 -4.34
C LEU A 291 16.62 21.70 -4.56
N VAL A 292 17.02 21.41 -5.81
CA VAL A 292 18.43 21.16 -6.16
C VAL A 292 19.28 22.40 -5.86
N ILE A 293 18.84 23.59 -6.29
CA ILE A 293 19.55 24.85 -6.01
C ILE A 293 19.69 25.08 -4.50
N THR A 294 18.59 24.95 -3.76
CA THR A 294 18.55 25.11 -2.29
C THR A 294 19.53 24.15 -1.62
N PHE A 295 19.52 22.88 -2.02
CA PHE A 295 20.41 21.86 -1.48
C PHE A 295 21.88 22.18 -1.78
N CYS A 296 22.21 22.58 -3.01
CA CYS A 296 23.55 22.99 -3.40
C CYS A 296 24.04 24.20 -2.59
N ILE A 297 23.20 25.23 -2.39
CA ILE A 297 23.54 26.40 -1.56
C ILE A 297 23.86 25.95 -0.11
N LEU A 298 23.03 25.09 0.48
CA LEU A 298 23.26 24.58 1.84
C LEU A 298 24.51 23.71 1.96
N ALA A 299 24.81 22.91 0.93
CA ALA A 299 26.02 22.10 0.83
C ALA A 299 27.27 22.99 0.77
N ILE A 300 27.28 24.00 -0.11
CA ILE A 300 28.39 24.96 -0.24
C ILE A 300 28.59 25.72 1.09
N ARG A 301 27.50 26.12 1.75
CA ARG A 301 27.53 26.79 3.06
C ARG A 301 27.85 25.85 4.23
N LYS A 302 28.12 24.56 3.97
CA LYS A 302 28.42 23.52 4.96
C LYS A 302 27.36 23.43 6.09
N LYS A 303 26.10 23.71 5.76
CA LYS A 303 24.96 23.64 6.70
C LYS A 303 24.33 22.25 6.78
N LEU A 304 24.71 21.35 5.86
CA LEU A 304 24.27 19.96 5.83
C LEU A 304 25.26 19.09 6.61
N ASP A 305 24.77 18.41 7.63
CA ASP A 305 25.56 17.43 8.35
C ASP A 305 25.59 16.07 7.64
N LYS A 306 26.31 15.13 8.24
CA LYS A 306 26.52 13.78 7.72
C LYS A 306 25.20 13.01 7.49
N ARG A 307 24.15 13.32 8.26
CA ARG A 307 22.86 12.62 8.15
C ARG A 307 22.18 12.98 6.83
N TRP A 308 22.23 14.25 6.43
CA TRP A 308 21.72 14.70 5.14
C TRP A 308 22.44 14.03 3.97
N TRP A 309 23.77 13.94 4.01
CA TRP A 309 24.54 13.30 2.94
C TRP A 309 24.18 11.82 2.74
N ILE A 310 23.96 11.07 3.84
CA ILE A 310 23.54 9.67 3.75
C ILE A 310 22.15 9.55 3.12
N LEU A 311 21.20 10.41 3.52
CA LEU A 311 19.84 10.42 2.96
C LEU A 311 19.85 10.84 1.47
N THR A 312 20.67 11.82 1.10
CA THR A 312 20.85 12.25 -0.30
C THR A 312 21.44 11.13 -1.15
N LEU A 313 22.51 10.48 -0.67
CA LEU A 313 23.13 9.36 -1.40
C LEU A 313 22.15 8.19 -1.54
N THR A 314 21.37 7.90 -0.49
CA THR A 314 20.29 6.91 -0.54
C THR A 314 19.27 7.27 -1.62
N LEU A 315 18.77 8.51 -1.65
CA LEU A 315 17.81 8.96 -2.65
C LEU A 315 18.40 8.86 -4.07
N ILE A 316 19.61 9.35 -4.31
CA ILE A 316 20.26 9.32 -5.63
C ILE A 316 20.41 7.88 -6.12
N ILE A 317 20.91 6.96 -5.29
CA ILE A 317 21.07 5.56 -5.68
C ILE A 317 19.71 4.92 -5.97
N GLN A 318 18.68 5.25 -5.20
CA GLN A 318 17.32 4.77 -5.46
C GLN A 318 16.75 5.26 -6.79
N LEU A 319 16.97 6.54 -7.13
CA LEU A 319 16.57 7.09 -8.43
C LEU A 319 17.33 6.42 -9.58
N ILE A 320 18.61 6.09 -9.37
CA ILE A 320 19.41 5.31 -10.34
C ILE A 320 18.82 3.91 -10.49
N ILE A 321 18.60 3.17 -9.40
CA ILE A 321 18.00 1.82 -9.45
C ILE A 321 16.64 1.86 -10.18
N LEU A 322 15.79 2.82 -9.83
CA LEU A 322 14.48 2.99 -10.45
C LEU A 322 14.57 3.30 -11.95
N ARG A 323 15.58 4.06 -12.39
CA ARG A 323 15.82 4.31 -13.82
C ARG A 323 16.13 3.00 -14.58
N TYR A 324 16.87 2.09 -13.96
CA TYR A 324 17.23 0.79 -14.57
C TYR A 324 16.17 -0.30 -14.36
N TYR A 325 15.16 -0.06 -13.51
CA TYR A 325 14.02 -0.96 -13.36
C TYR A 325 13.21 -1.02 -14.65
N ARG A 326 12.93 -2.25 -15.12
CA ARG A 326 12.25 -2.53 -16.38
C ARG A 326 10.78 -2.90 -16.24
N GLY A 327 10.25 -2.98 -15.03
CA GLY A 327 8.81 -3.08 -14.82
C GLY A 327 8.12 -1.73 -14.99
N GLU A 328 6.79 -1.77 -14.98
CA GLU A 328 5.95 -0.58 -15.00
C GLU A 328 6.26 0.34 -13.80
N LYS A 329 6.44 1.62 -14.08
CA LYS A 329 6.75 2.64 -13.07
C LYS A 329 5.50 3.40 -12.67
N THR A 330 4.51 2.68 -12.15
CA THR A 330 3.28 3.30 -11.66
C THR A 330 3.60 4.17 -10.43
N PRO A 331 3.11 5.42 -10.33
CA PRO A 331 3.40 6.31 -9.19
C PRO A 331 3.06 5.70 -7.82
N GLY A 332 2.02 4.86 -7.76
CA GLY A 332 1.64 4.12 -6.55
C GLY A 332 2.75 3.22 -6.00
N TYR A 333 3.63 2.69 -6.85
CA TYR A 333 4.75 1.85 -6.40
C TYR A 333 5.94 2.63 -5.83
N LEU A 334 5.95 3.97 -5.94
CA LEU A 334 7.05 4.83 -5.47
C LEU A 334 6.90 5.25 -4.01
N GLN A 335 5.96 4.66 -3.28
CA GLN A 335 5.66 5.01 -1.88
C GLN A 335 6.85 4.86 -0.94
N PHE A 336 7.80 3.97 -1.24
CA PHE A 336 9.03 3.83 -0.46
C PHE A 336 9.96 5.07 -0.54
N LEU A 337 9.79 5.94 -1.55
CA LEU A 337 10.53 7.20 -1.69
C LEU A 337 9.89 8.37 -0.95
N HIS A 338 8.59 8.27 -0.62
CA HIS A 338 7.83 9.36 -0.01
C HIS A 338 8.50 9.98 1.22
N PRO A 339 8.98 9.22 2.24
CA PRO A 339 9.64 9.83 3.39
C PRO A 339 10.88 10.65 3.02
N LEU A 340 11.68 10.20 2.04
CA LEU A 340 12.83 10.96 1.57
C LEU A 340 12.36 12.24 0.86
N ILE A 341 11.38 12.12 -0.04
CA ILE A 341 10.85 13.26 -0.80
C ILE A 341 10.27 14.34 0.14
N PHE A 342 9.49 13.95 1.16
CA PHE A 342 8.96 14.89 2.15
C PHE A 342 10.07 15.59 2.95
N LEU A 343 11.15 14.88 3.31
CA LEU A 343 12.30 15.50 3.97
C LEU A 343 12.98 16.55 3.07
N PHE A 344 13.17 16.22 1.79
CA PHE A 344 13.77 17.15 0.82
C PHE A 344 12.87 18.35 0.53
N LEU A 345 11.55 18.15 0.43
CA LEU A 345 10.58 19.24 0.31
C LEU A 345 10.63 20.22 1.49
N GLY A 346 11.00 19.76 2.68
CA GLY A 346 11.22 20.63 3.83
C GLY A 346 12.53 21.43 3.80
N VAL A 347 13.53 21.05 2.99
CA VAL A 347 14.89 21.65 3.01
C VAL A 347 14.93 23.17 2.83
N PRO A 348 14.06 23.81 2.01
CA PRO A 348 14.00 25.28 1.93
C PRO A 348 13.86 25.99 3.28
N TYR A 349 13.21 25.36 4.27
CA TYR A 349 13.15 25.86 5.65
C TYR A 349 14.53 26.17 6.24
N LEU A 350 15.55 25.36 5.91
CA LEU A 350 16.90 25.52 6.45
C LEU A 350 17.59 26.82 6.01
N LEU A 351 17.19 27.39 4.87
CA LEU A 351 17.67 28.70 4.43
C LEU A 351 16.96 29.85 5.16
N ILE A 352 15.66 29.71 5.40
CA ILE A 352 14.83 30.79 5.94
C ILE A 352 14.77 30.82 7.46
N LYS A 353 15.15 29.74 8.17
CA LYS A 353 15.06 29.64 9.63
C LYS A 353 15.87 30.69 10.41
N GLN A 354 16.77 31.41 9.74
CA GLN A 354 17.55 32.51 10.32
C GLN A 354 16.95 33.89 9.99
N SER A 355 15.92 33.96 9.16
CA SER A 355 15.26 35.20 8.76
C SER A 355 14.25 35.65 9.82
N LYS A 356 14.14 36.97 10.03
CA LYS A 356 13.09 37.58 10.86
C LYS A 356 11.67 37.34 10.31
N TYR A 357 11.55 37.00 9.02
CA TYR A 357 10.28 36.73 8.35
C TYR A 357 9.95 35.24 8.23
N GLN A 358 10.69 34.36 8.92
CA GLN A 358 10.56 32.91 8.76
C GLN A 358 9.12 32.39 8.90
N SER A 359 8.34 32.93 9.84
CA SER A 359 6.97 32.49 10.11
C SER A 359 6.01 32.85 8.98
N ILE A 360 6.16 34.05 8.40
CA ILE A 360 5.34 34.52 7.28
C ILE A 360 5.68 33.72 6.03
N ILE A 361 6.96 33.56 5.71
CA ILE A 361 7.41 32.77 4.55
C ILE A 361 6.94 31.33 4.69
N LEU A 362 7.04 30.76 5.89
CA LEU A 362 6.56 29.40 6.15
C LEU A 362 5.04 29.31 5.93
N LEU A 363 4.26 30.22 6.51
CA LEU A 363 2.80 30.23 6.33
C LEU A 363 2.42 30.32 4.85
N LEU A 364 3.11 31.16 4.07
CA LEU A 364 2.91 31.27 2.63
C LEU A 364 3.21 29.95 1.91
N ILE A 365 4.33 29.28 2.23
CA ILE A 365 4.67 27.97 1.65
C ILE A 365 3.58 26.93 1.96
N LEU A 366 3.11 26.88 3.21
CA LEU A 366 2.06 25.94 3.61
C LEU A 366 0.72 26.26 2.94
N ALA A 367 0.36 27.54 2.83
CA ALA A 367 -0.85 27.98 2.14
C ALA A 367 -0.80 27.66 0.65
N THR A 368 0.33 27.91 -0.03
CA THR A 368 0.52 27.52 -1.43
C THR A 368 0.39 26.01 -1.61
N PHE A 369 0.90 25.22 -0.66
CA PHE A 369 0.74 23.77 -0.69
C PHE A 369 -0.72 23.34 -0.59
N LEU A 370 -1.49 23.91 0.35
CA LEU A 370 -2.93 23.62 0.45
C LEU A 370 -3.69 24.01 -0.81
N ILE A 371 -3.46 25.22 -1.31
CA ILE A 371 -4.19 25.74 -2.48
C ILE A 371 -3.87 24.89 -3.72
N GLY A 372 -2.59 24.63 -3.98
CA GLY A 372 -2.22 23.88 -5.18
C GLY A 372 -2.53 22.38 -5.09
N SER A 373 -2.66 21.80 -3.89
CA SER A 373 -3.07 20.40 -3.71
C SER A 373 -4.57 20.21 -3.52
N HIS A 374 -5.34 21.29 -3.30
CA HIS A 374 -6.76 21.24 -2.96
C HIS A 374 -7.59 20.37 -3.91
N GLN A 375 -7.43 20.53 -5.23
CA GLN A 375 -8.20 19.75 -6.20
C GLN A 375 -7.89 18.25 -6.07
N THR A 376 -6.62 17.88 -5.96
CA THR A 376 -6.19 16.49 -5.87
C THR A 376 -6.60 15.87 -4.53
N ILE A 377 -6.54 16.64 -3.44
CA ILE A 377 -7.07 16.23 -2.13
C ILE A 377 -8.58 16.02 -2.23
N SER A 378 -9.32 16.98 -2.80
CA SER A 378 -10.77 16.88 -2.97
C SER A 378 -11.15 15.63 -3.76
N ASN A 379 -10.45 15.35 -4.87
CA ASN A 379 -10.67 14.15 -5.68
C ASN A 379 -10.31 12.86 -4.91
N SER A 380 -9.37 12.92 -3.96
CA SER A 380 -9.03 11.77 -3.10
C SER A 380 -10.08 11.55 -1.99
N LEU A 381 -10.92 12.55 -1.74
CA LEU A 381 -12.01 12.53 -0.76
C LEU A 381 -13.39 12.36 -1.42
N THR A 382 -13.47 12.11 -2.73
CA THR A 382 -14.75 11.76 -3.37
C THR A 382 -14.96 10.24 -3.33
N PRO A 383 -16.19 9.75 -3.11
CA PRO A 383 -16.52 8.33 -3.23
C PRO A 383 -16.03 7.76 -4.54
N HIS A 384 -15.34 6.62 -4.47
CA HIS A 384 -14.89 5.94 -5.67
C HIS A 384 -16.11 5.41 -6.43
N TRP A 385 -16.21 5.70 -7.72
CA TRP A 385 -17.40 5.40 -8.54
C TRP A 385 -17.88 3.94 -8.40
N LEU A 386 -16.96 2.98 -8.39
CA LEU A 386 -17.28 1.56 -8.27
C LEU A 386 -17.87 1.21 -6.89
N THR A 387 -17.42 1.88 -5.84
CA THR A 387 -17.95 1.70 -4.47
C THR A 387 -19.37 2.25 -4.39
N THR A 388 -19.60 3.45 -4.94
CA THR A 388 -20.93 4.05 -5.03
C THR A 388 -21.90 3.18 -5.84
N GLU A 389 -21.50 2.78 -7.05
CA GLU A 389 -22.29 1.89 -7.92
C GLU A 389 -22.61 0.56 -7.22
N THR A 390 -21.63 -0.01 -6.50
CA THR A 390 -21.82 -1.25 -5.74
C THR A 390 -22.90 -1.09 -4.68
N PHE A 391 -22.85 -0.03 -3.87
CA PHE A 391 -23.84 0.17 -2.80
C PHE A 391 -25.23 0.55 -3.34
N GLU A 392 -25.30 1.29 -4.44
CA GLU A 392 -26.56 1.56 -5.15
C GLU A 392 -27.20 0.26 -5.69
N ASN A 393 -26.38 -0.63 -6.27
CA ASN A 393 -26.85 -1.92 -6.77
C ASN A 393 -27.31 -2.82 -5.61
N LEU A 394 -26.57 -2.85 -4.50
CA LEU A 394 -26.96 -3.60 -3.30
C LEU A 394 -28.28 -3.08 -2.69
N ALA A 395 -28.49 -1.76 -2.66
CA ALA A 395 -29.75 -1.18 -2.20
C ALA A 395 -30.94 -1.70 -3.02
N LYS A 396 -30.82 -1.70 -4.36
CA LYS A 396 -31.85 -2.21 -5.28
C LYS A 396 -32.07 -3.72 -5.13
N ILE A 397 -31.02 -4.51 -4.90
CA ILE A 397 -31.13 -5.95 -4.62
C ILE A 397 -31.93 -6.21 -3.33
N TYR A 398 -31.70 -5.39 -2.30
CA TYR A 398 -32.39 -5.52 -1.03
C TYR A 398 -33.85 -5.11 -1.08
N GLU A 399 -34.22 -4.15 -1.92
CA GLU A 399 -35.62 -3.79 -2.15
C GLU A 399 -36.47 -4.96 -2.65
N LEU A 400 -35.87 -5.89 -3.42
CA LEU A 400 -36.59 -7.03 -3.97
C LEU A 400 -36.87 -8.14 -2.96
N LYS A 401 -35.91 -8.42 -2.07
CA LYS A 401 -36.04 -9.47 -1.04
C LYS A 401 -35.36 -9.05 0.27
N PRO A 402 -35.93 -8.10 1.05
CA PRO A 402 -35.24 -7.41 2.16
C PRO A 402 -34.65 -8.29 3.27
N ALA A 403 -35.22 -9.48 3.48
CA ALA A 403 -34.81 -10.41 4.53
C ALA A 403 -33.88 -11.53 4.04
N SER A 404 -33.51 -11.55 2.76
CA SER A 404 -32.67 -12.60 2.20
C SER A 404 -31.19 -12.35 2.48
N ALA A 405 -30.44 -13.43 2.65
CA ALA A 405 -29.01 -13.44 2.42
C ALA A 405 -28.74 -13.80 0.94
N TYR A 406 -27.60 -13.40 0.43
CA TYR A 406 -27.26 -13.50 -0.98
C TYR A 406 -25.88 -14.14 -1.17
N ARG A 407 -25.66 -14.69 -2.36
CA ARG A 407 -24.33 -15.06 -2.85
C ARG A 407 -24.18 -14.63 -4.29
N ILE A 408 -23.00 -14.13 -4.64
CA ILE A 408 -22.70 -13.65 -6.00
C ILE A 408 -22.00 -14.76 -6.79
N LEU A 409 -22.49 -14.97 -8.00
CA LEU A 409 -21.90 -15.88 -8.98
C LEU A 409 -21.27 -15.08 -10.11
N SER A 410 -20.10 -15.51 -10.53
CA SER A 410 -19.38 -15.00 -11.70
C SER A 410 -19.29 -16.07 -12.78
N CYS A 411 -19.27 -15.63 -14.03
CA CYS A 411 -18.97 -16.49 -15.15
C CYS A 411 -17.46 -16.62 -15.32
N GLY A 412 -16.89 -17.78 -14.93
CA GLY A 412 -15.48 -18.13 -15.15
C GLY A 412 -14.49 -16.96 -15.01
N ASN A 413 -13.62 -16.79 -16.02
CA ASN A 413 -12.59 -15.76 -16.12
C ASN A 413 -13.14 -14.33 -16.38
N SER A 414 -14.35 -14.00 -15.92
CA SER A 414 -14.83 -12.63 -16.01
C SER A 414 -14.01 -11.75 -15.07
N ALA A 415 -13.15 -10.93 -15.66
CA ALA A 415 -12.35 -9.91 -14.97
C ALA A 415 -13.16 -8.65 -14.63
N ASP A 416 -14.50 -8.71 -14.64
CA ASP A 416 -15.34 -7.54 -14.33
C ASP A 416 -15.22 -7.19 -12.83
N PRO A 417 -14.65 -6.03 -12.48
CA PRO A 417 -14.41 -5.65 -11.09
C PRO A 417 -15.71 -5.47 -10.29
N ARG A 418 -16.86 -5.30 -10.94
CA ARG A 418 -18.16 -5.17 -10.28
C ARG A 418 -18.59 -6.45 -9.58
N VAL A 419 -18.25 -7.62 -10.13
CA VAL A 419 -18.66 -8.90 -9.52
C VAL A 419 -17.97 -9.09 -8.17
N GLY A 420 -16.67 -8.83 -8.14
CA GLY A 420 -15.90 -8.80 -6.91
C GLY A 420 -16.43 -7.75 -5.93
N ALA A 421 -16.69 -6.54 -6.42
CA ALA A 421 -17.16 -5.44 -5.59
C ALA A 421 -18.52 -5.73 -4.94
N LEU A 422 -19.47 -6.30 -5.68
CA LEU A 422 -20.75 -6.78 -5.15
C LEU A 422 -20.56 -7.86 -4.09
N ALA A 423 -19.68 -8.85 -4.36
CA ALA A 423 -19.41 -9.93 -3.42
C ALA A 423 -18.90 -9.40 -2.07
N ILE A 424 -17.87 -8.55 -2.07
CA ILE A 424 -17.36 -7.95 -0.83
C ILE A 424 -18.36 -6.98 -0.19
N GLY A 425 -19.15 -6.24 -0.98
CA GLY A 425 -20.21 -5.38 -0.47
C GLY A 425 -21.26 -6.15 0.36
N LEU A 426 -21.63 -7.37 -0.04
CA LEU A 426 -22.47 -8.27 0.77
C LEU A 426 -21.82 -8.62 2.11
N TYR A 427 -20.51 -8.89 2.15
CA TYR A 427 -19.81 -9.11 3.41
C TYR A 427 -19.80 -7.84 4.27
N LEU A 428 -19.48 -6.67 3.71
CA LEU A 428 -19.44 -5.40 4.43
C LEU A 428 -20.79 -5.09 5.11
N GLN A 429 -21.90 -5.47 4.49
CA GLN A 429 -23.26 -5.28 5.02
C GLN A 429 -23.82 -6.49 5.79
N ASN A 430 -23.02 -7.54 6.02
CA ASN A 430 -23.42 -8.79 6.67
C ASN A 430 -24.64 -9.46 6.00
N ARG A 431 -24.70 -9.44 4.67
CA ARG A 431 -25.77 -10.04 3.83
C ARG A 431 -25.30 -11.24 3.01
N TYR A 432 -24.04 -11.64 3.12
CA TYR A 432 -23.53 -12.86 2.48
C TYR A 432 -23.95 -14.12 3.25
N ALA A 433 -24.42 -15.15 2.55
CA ALA A 433 -24.52 -16.52 3.08
C ALA A 433 -24.28 -17.55 1.96
N SER A 434 -23.64 -18.68 2.26
CA SER A 434 -23.31 -19.72 1.27
C SER A 434 -24.54 -20.42 0.68
N ASP A 435 -25.64 -20.44 1.44
CA ASP A 435 -26.97 -20.93 1.05
C ASP A 435 -27.93 -19.79 0.67
N GLY A 436 -27.41 -18.56 0.55
CA GLY A 436 -28.18 -17.39 0.15
C GLY A 436 -28.67 -17.45 -1.30
N LEU A 437 -29.53 -16.49 -1.65
CA LEU A 437 -30.07 -16.35 -3.00
C LEU A 437 -28.93 -16.21 -4.02
N PRO A 438 -28.80 -17.14 -4.99
CA PRO A 438 -27.75 -17.09 -5.99
C PRO A 438 -28.05 -16.02 -7.03
N LEU A 439 -27.27 -14.94 -7.03
CA LEU A 439 -27.35 -13.87 -8.02
C LEU A 439 -26.14 -13.94 -8.95
N ALA A 440 -26.39 -14.16 -10.23
CA ALA A 440 -25.34 -14.28 -11.25
C ALA A 440 -25.17 -12.96 -12.00
N TYR A 441 -23.94 -12.45 -12.06
CA TYR A 441 -23.65 -11.26 -12.85
C TYR A 441 -23.46 -11.64 -14.32
N THR A 442 -24.39 -11.25 -15.18
CA THR A 442 -24.38 -11.62 -16.60
C THR A 442 -23.45 -10.71 -17.41
N SER A 443 -22.15 -10.84 -17.15
CA SER A 443 -21.10 -10.39 -18.06
C SER A 443 -20.20 -11.58 -18.40
N GLY A 444 -20.26 -12.04 -19.66
CA GLY A 444 -19.43 -13.15 -20.13
C GLY A 444 -20.15 -14.14 -21.04
N ALA A 445 -19.45 -15.22 -21.36
CA ALA A 445 -19.87 -16.24 -22.33
C ALA A 445 -20.53 -17.49 -21.70
N CYS A 446 -20.84 -17.47 -20.40
CA CYS A 446 -21.47 -18.61 -19.74
C CYS A 446 -22.91 -18.77 -20.21
N SER A 447 -23.32 -20.02 -20.41
CA SER A 447 -24.71 -20.34 -20.69
C SER A 447 -25.55 -20.21 -19.42
N LEU A 448 -26.86 -20.03 -19.60
CA LEU A 448 -27.80 -20.15 -18.49
C LEU A 448 -27.84 -21.61 -17.99
N PRO A 449 -28.01 -21.83 -16.67
CA PRO A 449 -28.17 -23.16 -16.12
C PRO A 449 -29.32 -23.91 -16.80
N LYS A 450 -29.08 -25.16 -17.21
CA LYS A 450 -30.14 -26.00 -17.80
C LYS A 450 -31.11 -26.44 -16.70
N ILE A 451 -32.39 -26.13 -16.89
CA ILE A 451 -33.48 -26.57 -16.02
C ILE A 451 -34.27 -27.68 -16.74
N PRO A 452 -34.65 -28.78 -16.07
CA PRO A 452 -35.52 -29.80 -16.66
C PRO A 452 -36.80 -29.18 -17.23
N SER A 453 -37.21 -29.60 -18.43
CA SER A 453 -38.23 -28.92 -19.26
C SER A 453 -39.42 -28.36 -18.48
N THR A 454 -39.44 -27.04 -18.31
CA THR A 454 -40.60 -26.30 -17.79
C THR A 454 -41.27 -25.54 -18.93
N ALA A 455 -42.59 -25.38 -18.88
CA ALA A 455 -43.34 -24.58 -19.84
C ALA A 455 -43.11 -23.04 -19.71
N LYS A 456 -42.20 -22.60 -18.83
CA LYS A 456 -41.89 -21.20 -18.57
C LYS A 456 -40.82 -20.68 -19.51
N SER A 457 -40.89 -19.40 -19.86
CA SER A 457 -39.86 -18.71 -20.63
C SER A 457 -38.57 -18.51 -19.80
N GLU A 458 -37.42 -18.36 -20.46
CA GLU A 458 -36.13 -18.12 -19.76
C GLU A 458 -36.18 -16.85 -18.89
N ALA A 459 -36.86 -15.79 -19.35
CA ALA A 459 -37.02 -14.55 -18.60
C ALA A 459 -37.87 -14.73 -17.31
N GLU A 460 -38.83 -15.65 -17.33
CA GLU A 460 -39.61 -16.00 -16.14
C GLU A 460 -38.86 -16.91 -15.18
N LEU A 461 -38.01 -17.80 -15.71
CA LEU A 461 -37.17 -18.69 -14.90
C LEU A 461 -36.05 -17.92 -14.21
N PHE A 462 -35.49 -16.94 -14.92
CA PHE A 462 -34.30 -16.22 -14.52
C PHE A 462 -34.56 -14.70 -14.52
N PRO A 463 -35.37 -14.20 -13.57
CA PRO A 463 -35.69 -12.79 -13.52
C PRO A 463 -34.41 -11.97 -13.34
N GLN A 464 -34.29 -10.91 -14.14
CA GLN A 464 -33.16 -10.00 -14.09
C GLN A 464 -33.47 -8.79 -13.23
N VAL A 465 -32.45 -8.40 -12.46
CA VAL A 465 -32.43 -7.23 -11.61
C VAL A 465 -31.16 -6.49 -11.95
N LEU A 466 -31.28 -5.39 -12.69
CA LEU A 466 -30.12 -4.70 -13.24
C LEU A 466 -29.34 -5.65 -14.17
N GLN A 467 -28.08 -5.94 -13.85
CA GLN A 467 -27.22 -6.89 -14.57
C GLN A 467 -27.06 -8.23 -13.81
N LEU A 468 -27.91 -8.46 -12.81
CA LEU A 468 -27.91 -9.69 -12.03
C LEU A 468 -29.10 -10.56 -12.42
N THR A 469 -28.85 -11.86 -12.51
CA THR A 469 -29.86 -12.88 -12.83
C THR A 469 -30.07 -13.79 -11.62
N ASP A 470 -31.33 -13.95 -11.20
CA ASP A 470 -31.69 -14.83 -10.07
C ASP A 470 -31.66 -16.31 -10.52
N PHE A 471 -30.75 -17.10 -9.95
CA PHE A 471 -30.60 -18.54 -10.23
C PHE A 471 -31.27 -19.44 -9.19
N SER A 472 -32.19 -18.92 -8.37
CA SER A 472 -32.84 -19.68 -7.29
C SER A 472 -33.59 -20.93 -7.75
N VAL A 473 -34.03 -20.96 -9.01
CA VAL A 473 -34.71 -22.12 -9.62
C VAL A 473 -33.73 -23.20 -10.10
N ALA A 474 -32.44 -22.88 -10.25
CA ALA A 474 -31.43 -23.80 -10.75
C ALA A 474 -30.74 -24.57 -9.62
N SER A 475 -30.45 -25.86 -9.84
CA SER A 475 -29.68 -26.65 -8.88
C SER A 475 -28.22 -26.20 -8.86
N ALA A 476 -27.53 -26.38 -7.72
CA ALA A 476 -26.11 -26.06 -7.61
C ALA A 476 -25.24 -26.82 -8.62
N ALA A 477 -25.64 -28.03 -9.02
CA ALA A 477 -24.97 -28.78 -10.08
C ALA A 477 -25.16 -28.10 -11.44
N ALA A 478 -26.41 -27.76 -11.81
CA ALA A 478 -26.70 -27.07 -13.07
C ALA A 478 -25.99 -25.72 -13.19
N ILE A 479 -25.88 -24.97 -12.08
CA ILE A 479 -25.14 -23.70 -12.02
C ILE A 479 -23.65 -23.94 -12.34
N ARG A 480 -23.01 -24.93 -11.68
CA ARG A 480 -21.60 -25.27 -11.93
C ARG A 480 -21.36 -25.81 -13.34
N ASP A 481 -22.24 -26.68 -13.84
CA ASP A 481 -22.14 -27.27 -15.17
C ASP A 481 -22.26 -26.21 -16.28
N ALA A 482 -22.96 -25.11 -15.99
CA ALA A 482 -23.04 -23.93 -16.86
C ALA A 482 -21.84 -22.98 -16.74
N GLY A 483 -20.81 -23.32 -15.95
CA GLY A 483 -19.57 -22.56 -15.82
C GLY A 483 -19.60 -21.43 -14.80
N TRP A 484 -20.65 -21.34 -13.98
CA TRP A 484 -20.77 -20.31 -12.95
C TRP A 484 -20.04 -20.73 -11.67
N GLN A 485 -19.29 -19.79 -11.10
CA GLN A 485 -18.51 -19.99 -9.89
C GLN A 485 -18.90 -18.94 -8.86
N GLU A 486 -18.97 -19.34 -7.60
CA GLU A 486 -19.28 -18.42 -6.50
C GLU A 486 -18.04 -17.60 -6.12
N ILE A 487 -18.20 -16.27 -6.04
CA ILE A 487 -17.17 -15.41 -5.46
C ILE A 487 -17.45 -15.30 -3.96
N ASN A 488 -16.65 -15.99 -3.15
CA ASN A 488 -16.73 -15.92 -1.69
C ASN A 488 -15.36 -15.95 -1.03
N ALA A 489 -15.32 -15.61 0.26
CA ALA A 489 -14.08 -15.49 1.02
C ALA A 489 -13.29 -16.80 1.10
N GLN A 490 -13.98 -17.95 1.18
CA GLN A 490 -13.35 -19.27 1.21
C GLN A 490 -12.66 -19.58 -0.12
N HIS A 491 -13.39 -19.46 -1.22
CA HIS A 491 -12.88 -19.72 -2.56
C HIS A 491 -11.71 -18.81 -2.88
N THR A 492 -11.83 -17.50 -2.65
CA THR A 492 -10.73 -16.53 -2.84
C THR A 492 -9.52 -16.86 -1.97
N TYR A 493 -9.71 -17.25 -0.70
CA TYR A 493 -8.57 -17.62 0.15
C TYR A 493 -7.87 -18.88 -0.38
N GLN A 494 -8.64 -19.89 -0.81
CA GLN A 494 -8.09 -21.11 -1.38
C GLN A 494 -7.34 -20.84 -2.70
N SER A 495 -7.97 -20.12 -3.63
CA SER A 495 -7.43 -19.87 -4.97
C SER A 495 -6.29 -18.86 -5.01
N VAL A 496 -6.16 -17.98 -4.01
CA VAL A 496 -5.15 -16.89 -4.05
C VAL A 496 -4.11 -17.03 -2.95
N ALA A 497 -4.49 -17.46 -1.74
CA ALA A 497 -3.56 -17.56 -0.60
C ALA A 497 -3.04 -19.00 -0.38
N ARG A 498 -3.74 -20.02 -0.90
CA ARG A 498 -3.37 -21.44 -0.80
C ARG A 498 -3.29 -22.16 -2.15
N TRP A 499 -3.22 -21.42 -3.25
CA TRP A 499 -3.15 -21.94 -4.63
C TRP A 499 -2.14 -23.08 -4.80
N TRP A 500 -0.98 -22.96 -4.14
CA TRP A 500 0.13 -23.90 -4.24
C TRP A 500 -0.16 -25.28 -3.65
N MET A 501 -1.19 -25.41 -2.80
CA MET A 501 -1.61 -26.71 -2.27
C MET A 501 -2.32 -27.55 -3.32
N ASP A 502 -3.07 -26.90 -4.21
CA ASP A 502 -3.83 -27.57 -5.27
C ASP A 502 -2.98 -27.73 -6.53
N GLU A 503 -2.19 -26.72 -6.89
CA GLU A 503 -1.38 -26.73 -8.11
C GLU A 503 -0.12 -27.60 -8.03
N GLN A 504 0.44 -27.80 -6.84
CA GLN A 504 1.69 -28.57 -6.61
C GLN A 504 2.75 -28.23 -7.69
N PRO A 505 3.41 -27.06 -7.64
CA PRO A 505 4.28 -26.51 -8.71
C PRO A 505 5.64 -27.23 -8.88
N TYR A 506 5.61 -28.56 -8.96
CA TYR A 506 6.74 -29.47 -9.13
C TYR A 506 7.23 -29.53 -10.58
N SER A 507 6.37 -29.30 -11.58
CA SER A 507 6.76 -29.45 -12.99
C SER A 507 7.10 -28.12 -13.66
N ILE A 508 8.31 -28.04 -14.22
CA ILE A 508 8.84 -26.90 -15.00
C ILE A 508 8.01 -26.65 -16.29
N HIS A 509 7.06 -27.53 -16.60
CA HIS A 509 6.26 -27.50 -17.82
C HIS A 509 4.76 -27.27 -17.60
N ALA A 510 4.29 -27.06 -16.37
CA ALA A 510 2.88 -26.74 -16.13
C ALA A 510 2.61 -25.26 -16.45
N THR A 511 1.72 -25.05 -17.42
CA THR A 511 1.15 -23.76 -17.84
C THR A 511 0.37 -23.10 -16.71
N ALA A 512 1.06 -22.48 -15.75
CA ALA A 512 0.47 -21.75 -14.62
C ALA A 512 -0.09 -20.35 -14.99
N TRP A 513 -0.15 -20.00 -16.28
CA TRP A 513 -0.59 -18.67 -16.73
C TRP A 513 -2.10 -18.50 -16.86
N LYS A 514 -2.93 -19.49 -16.47
CA LYS A 514 -4.40 -19.39 -16.56
C LYS A 514 -5.10 -18.87 -15.29
N VAL A 515 -4.39 -18.71 -14.17
CA VAL A 515 -5.01 -18.36 -12.86
C VAL A 515 -4.81 -16.88 -12.50
N ALA A 516 -3.98 -16.14 -13.24
CA ALA A 516 -3.64 -14.73 -12.96
C ALA A 516 -4.27 -13.70 -13.94
N GLU A 517 -5.10 -14.16 -14.89
CA GLU A 517 -6.00 -13.35 -15.72
C GLU A 517 -7.44 -13.75 -15.40
#